data_AF-A0A6H1ZKA2-F1
#
_entry.id   AF-A0A6H1ZKA2-F1
#
_cell.length_a   1.000
_cell.length_b   1.000
_cell.length_c   1.000
_cell.angle_alpha   90.00
_cell.angle_beta   90.00
_cell.angle_gamma   90.00
#
_symmetry.space_group_name_H-M   'P 1'
#
loop_
_entity.id
_entity.type
_entity.pdbx_description
1 polymer ?
#
loop_
_entity_poly.entity_id
_entity_poly.type
_entity_poly.pdbx_seq_one_letter_code
_entity_poly.pdbx_strand_id
1 'polypeptide(L)'
;MDDVFNAGYELPDDLPGEVKNESFEYFRHPAGVYEGFIGKLVMKYKNANGDKVDATAPGAAISHTILNLWVKKYFGTSTAPVTETFLSDALEINPNLPLSSFYYPQMVTLVPQDQWKNIQLFETFKIPNNDKLRIIQINPQKPTEKYTVFKSFPAYYGCSISFEIVMSGKGNGFIQKITMLNKQWVPAQSILKLEQELSDLIQKDKAMRDSKDSGGYAPPPPPSFDDIFGEKDDLGEFAEQ
;
A
#
# COMPACT_ATOMS: atom_id res chain seq x y z
N MET A 1 -24.38 13.66 43.67
CA MET A 1 -23.51 14.76 43.20
C MET A 1 -23.30 14.50 41.71
N ASP A 2 -24.40 14.48 40.96
CA ASP A 2 -24.51 13.72 39.70
C ASP A 2 -25.31 14.52 38.67
N ASP A 3 -24.94 15.77 38.42
CA ASP A 3 -25.72 16.65 37.52
C ASP A 3 -24.85 17.64 36.73
N VAL A 4 -23.72 17.18 36.16
CA VAL A 4 -22.88 18.05 35.30
C VAL A 4 -22.26 17.34 34.08
N PHE A 5 -22.91 16.33 33.49
CA PHE A 5 -22.32 15.67 32.30
C PHE A 5 -23.15 15.65 31.01
N ASN A 6 -24.42 16.09 30.98
CA ASN A 6 -25.25 15.99 29.77
C ASN A 6 -25.83 17.31 29.26
N ALA A 7 -25.17 18.44 29.53
CA ALA A 7 -25.53 19.72 28.89
C ALA A 7 -24.63 19.95 27.66
N GLY A 8 -24.97 19.35 26.53
CA GLY A 8 -24.36 19.68 25.25
C GLY A 8 -24.51 18.60 24.20
N TYR A 9 -25.33 18.91 23.18
CA TYR A 9 -25.57 18.19 21.93
C TYR A 9 -26.64 17.09 21.98
N GLU A 10 -27.89 17.49 21.71
CA GLU A 10 -28.87 16.60 21.07
C GLU A 10 -28.32 16.23 19.69
N LEU A 11 -27.98 14.97 19.51
CA LEU A 11 -27.59 14.41 18.22
C LEU A 11 -28.88 14.15 17.42
N PRO A 12 -28.99 14.65 16.17
CA PRO A 12 -30.13 14.36 15.30
C PRO A 12 -30.50 12.87 15.26
N ASP A 13 -31.80 12.55 15.31
CA ASP A 13 -32.31 11.16 15.38
C ASP A 13 -31.92 10.29 14.17
N ASP A 14 -31.46 10.92 13.09
CA ASP A 14 -31.00 10.32 11.84
C ASP A 14 -29.49 10.02 11.82
N LEU A 15 -28.77 10.26 12.91
CA LEU A 15 -27.38 9.84 13.02
C LEU A 15 -27.28 8.31 13.11
N PRO A 16 -26.53 7.64 12.20
CA PRO A 16 -26.29 6.22 12.34
C PRO A 16 -25.52 5.97 13.64
N GLY A 17 -26.13 5.23 14.57
CA GLY A 17 -25.57 4.94 15.90
C GLY A 17 -24.23 4.23 15.87
N GLU A 18 -23.91 3.53 14.76
CA GLU A 18 -22.62 2.94 14.50
C GLU A 18 -22.29 3.09 13.00
N VAL A 19 -21.17 3.74 12.69
CA VAL A 19 -20.59 3.69 11.34
C VAL A 19 -19.59 2.54 11.35
N LYS A 20 -19.86 1.47 10.59
CA LYS A 20 -18.84 0.44 10.34
C LYS A 20 -17.70 1.10 9.58
N ASN A 21 -16.63 1.44 10.31
CA ASN A 21 -15.35 1.63 9.67
C ASN A 21 -14.88 0.24 9.27
N GLU A 22 -15.03 -0.12 7.98
CA GLU A 22 -14.15 -1.10 7.37
C GLU A 22 -12.74 -0.50 7.41
N SER A 23 -12.16 -0.54 8.60
CA SER A 23 -10.81 -0.09 8.86
C SER A 23 -9.95 -0.94 7.96
N PHE A 24 -9.33 -0.32 6.96
CA PHE A 24 -8.32 -0.97 6.15
C PHE A 24 -7.15 -1.30 7.07
N GLU A 25 -7.14 -2.50 7.65
CA GLU A 25 -5.91 -3.07 8.18
C GLU A 25 -5.00 -3.26 6.97
N TYR A 26 -4.05 -2.34 6.80
CA TYR A 26 -2.89 -2.58 5.95
C TYR A 26 -2.29 -3.90 6.42
N PHE A 27 -2.41 -4.94 5.61
CA PHE A 27 -1.79 -6.23 5.90
C PHE A 27 -0.32 -5.99 6.22
N ARG A 28 0.04 -6.22 7.49
CA ARG A 28 1.41 -6.09 7.96
C ARG A 28 2.06 -7.45 7.79
N HIS A 29 3.06 -7.51 6.93
CA HIS A 29 3.95 -8.67 6.88
C HIS A 29 4.52 -8.91 8.28
N PRO A 30 4.44 -10.14 8.82
CA PRO A 30 5.05 -10.45 10.11
C PRO A 30 6.55 -10.20 10.09
N ALA A 31 7.15 -10.09 11.27
CA ALA A 31 8.61 -10.09 11.36
C ALA A 31 9.16 -11.45 10.91
N GLY A 32 10.32 -11.45 10.27
CA GLY A 32 11.06 -12.68 9.96
C GLY A 32 11.73 -12.65 8.60
N VAL A 33 12.16 -13.83 8.17
CA VAL A 33 12.95 -14.05 6.96
C VAL A 33 12.04 -14.45 5.82
N TYR A 34 12.24 -13.81 4.68
CA TYR A 34 11.50 -14.01 3.46
C TYR A 34 12.45 -14.42 2.33
N GLU A 35 11.92 -15.19 1.39
CA GLU A 35 12.51 -15.39 0.07
C GLU A 35 11.55 -14.90 -1.00
N GLY A 36 12.12 -14.29 -2.03
CA GLY A 36 11.37 -13.59 -3.05
C GLY A 36 12.22 -13.24 -4.25
N PHE A 37 11.73 -12.28 -5.04
CA PHE A 37 12.47 -11.71 -6.15
C PHE A 37 12.16 -10.21 -6.30
N ILE A 38 13.08 -9.49 -6.94
CA ILE A 38 12.97 -8.06 -7.14
C ILE A 38 11.98 -7.76 -8.27
N GLY A 39 10.95 -6.97 -7.96
CA GLY A 39 10.02 -6.42 -8.93
C GLY A 39 10.46 -5.05 -9.46
N LYS A 40 9.54 -4.33 -10.09
CA LYS A 40 9.82 -3.03 -10.69
C LYS A 40 10.04 -1.94 -9.64
N LEU A 41 11.01 -1.06 -9.88
CA LEU A 41 11.12 0.22 -9.18
C LEU A 41 10.09 1.18 -9.76
N VAL A 42 9.14 1.62 -8.94
CA VAL A 42 8.05 2.51 -9.33
C VAL A 42 8.29 3.90 -8.75
N MET A 43 8.23 4.92 -9.60
CA MET A 43 8.26 6.32 -9.19
C MET A 43 6.83 6.79 -8.95
N LYS A 44 6.61 7.50 -7.83
CA LYS A 44 5.33 8.10 -7.47
C LYS A 44 5.44 9.61 -7.57
N TYR A 45 4.42 10.24 -8.15
CA TYR A 45 4.43 11.66 -8.48
C TYR A 45 3.36 12.42 -7.70
N LYS A 46 3.63 13.70 -7.46
CA LYS A 46 2.69 14.65 -6.87
C LYS A 46 2.65 15.94 -7.69
N ASN A 47 1.50 16.60 -7.72
CA ASN A 47 1.35 17.93 -8.31
C ASN A 47 1.84 19.02 -7.33
N ALA A 48 1.76 20.29 -7.75
CA ALA A 48 2.13 21.45 -6.92
C ALA A 48 1.31 21.58 -5.62
N ASN A 49 0.09 21.02 -5.58
CA ASN A 49 -0.80 21.04 -4.41
C ASN A 49 -0.53 19.86 -3.45
N GLY A 50 0.33 18.92 -3.84
CA GLY A 50 0.68 17.74 -3.04
C GLY A 50 -0.20 16.50 -3.30
N ASP A 51 -1.12 16.56 -4.26
CA ASP A 51 -2.01 15.46 -4.65
C ASP A 51 -1.25 14.43 -5.50
N LYS A 52 -1.63 13.15 -5.37
CA LYS A 52 -1.07 12.06 -6.17
C LYS A 52 -1.53 12.20 -7.63
N VAL A 53 -0.58 12.20 -8.57
CA VAL A 53 -0.85 12.31 -10.01
C VAL A 53 0.04 11.35 -10.79
N ASP A 54 -0.27 11.16 -12.07
CA ASP A 54 0.59 10.45 -13.02
C ASP A 54 1.78 11.30 -13.47
N ALA A 55 2.82 10.62 -13.98
CA ALA A 55 4.05 11.26 -14.44
C ALA A 55 3.83 12.27 -15.59
N THR A 56 2.76 12.11 -16.37
CA THR A 56 2.43 12.94 -17.52
C THR A 56 1.60 14.18 -17.15
N ALA A 57 1.13 14.28 -15.90
CA ALA A 57 0.33 15.42 -15.47
C ALA A 57 1.17 16.71 -15.45
N PRO A 58 0.62 17.86 -15.89
CA PRO A 58 1.33 19.13 -15.80
C PRO A 58 1.76 19.44 -14.35
N GLY A 59 3.04 19.78 -14.18
CA GLY A 59 3.61 20.08 -12.85
C GLY A 59 3.85 18.85 -11.96
N ALA A 60 3.79 17.63 -12.51
CA ALA A 60 4.13 16.42 -11.78
C ALA A 60 5.62 16.40 -11.38
N ALA A 61 5.88 16.29 -10.08
CA ALA A 61 7.20 16.11 -9.51
C ALA A 61 7.31 14.74 -8.82
N ILE A 62 8.49 14.13 -8.87
CA ILE A 62 8.73 12.85 -8.18
C ILE A 62 8.65 13.10 -6.67
N SER A 63 7.75 12.38 -6.01
CA SER A 63 7.57 12.42 -4.55
C SER A 63 8.44 11.38 -3.86
N HIS A 64 8.38 10.13 -4.31
CA HIS A 64 9.12 9.03 -3.72
C HIS A 64 9.21 7.85 -4.70
N THR A 65 10.06 6.87 -4.36
CA THR A 65 10.18 5.64 -5.14
C THR A 65 9.93 4.42 -4.27
N ILE A 66 9.28 3.42 -4.85
CA ILE A 66 8.93 2.16 -4.21
C ILE A 66 9.52 1.03 -5.06
N LEU A 67 10.35 0.20 -4.45
CA LEU A 67 10.79 -1.06 -5.00
C LEU A 67 9.87 -2.16 -4.50
N ASN A 68 9.14 -2.79 -5.41
CA ASN A 68 8.31 -3.94 -5.05
C ASN A 68 9.19 -5.17 -4.89
N LEU A 69 9.13 -5.81 -3.72
CA LEU A 69 9.76 -7.10 -3.50
C LEU A 69 8.67 -8.17 -3.50
N TRP A 70 8.66 -9.04 -4.50
CA TRP A 70 7.70 -10.12 -4.56
C TRP A 70 8.07 -11.19 -3.53
N VAL A 71 7.09 -11.61 -2.74
CA VAL A 71 7.22 -12.60 -1.68
C VAL A 71 6.85 -13.97 -2.24
N LYS A 72 7.79 -14.91 -2.18
CA LYS A 72 7.54 -16.30 -2.56
C LYS A 72 7.31 -17.18 -1.33
N LYS A 73 8.18 -17.06 -0.33
CA LYS A 73 8.14 -17.86 0.89
C LYS A 73 8.46 -17.02 2.11
N TYR A 74 7.89 -17.40 3.24
CA TYR A 74 8.24 -16.92 4.57
C TYR A 74 8.78 -18.08 5.41
N PHE A 75 9.84 -17.82 6.16
CA PHE A 75 10.56 -18.80 6.97
C PHE A 75 10.43 -18.58 8.48
N GLY A 76 9.64 -17.59 8.90
CA GLY A 76 9.53 -17.27 10.32
C GLY A 76 10.71 -16.45 10.81
N THR A 77 10.94 -16.49 12.11
CA THR A 77 12.11 -15.88 12.76
C THR A 77 13.15 -16.95 13.08
N SER A 78 14.37 -16.54 13.42
CA SER A 78 15.41 -17.47 13.85
C SER A 78 15.04 -18.25 15.12
N THR A 79 14.17 -17.71 15.97
CA THR A 79 13.73 -18.32 17.24
C THR A 79 12.40 -19.07 17.13
N ALA A 80 11.57 -18.72 16.13
CA ALA A 80 10.31 -19.39 15.83
C ALA A 80 10.20 -19.60 14.31
N PRO A 81 10.85 -20.65 13.76
CA PRO A 81 10.81 -20.93 12.35
C PRO A 81 9.44 -21.47 11.95
N VAL A 82 8.89 -20.96 10.84
CA VAL A 82 7.65 -21.44 10.22
C VAL A 82 7.79 -21.29 8.72
N THR A 83 7.44 -22.31 7.94
CA THR A 83 7.52 -22.21 6.48
C THR A 83 6.14 -22.04 5.89
N GLU A 84 5.93 -20.91 5.23
CA GLU A 84 4.72 -20.60 4.47
C GLU A 84 5.09 -20.24 3.04
N THR A 85 4.35 -20.78 2.06
CA THR A 85 4.57 -20.49 0.64
C THR A 85 3.43 -19.64 0.13
N PHE A 86 3.75 -18.42 -0.31
CA PHE A 86 2.79 -17.47 -0.87
C PHE A 86 2.68 -17.63 -2.39
N LEU A 87 3.82 -17.70 -3.10
CA LEU A 87 3.84 -17.96 -4.54
C LEU A 87 4.45 -19.34 -4.82
N SER A 88 3.77 -20.11 -5.66
CA SER A 88 4.27 -21.40 -6.16
C SER A 88 5.49 -21.20 -7.07
N ASP A 89 6.14 -22.31 -7.46
CA ASP A 89 7.21 -22.25 -8.47
C ASP A 89 6.70 -21.79 -9.84
N ALA A 90 5.41 -21.99 -10.12
CA ALA A 90 4.73 -21.49 -11.32
C ALA A 90 4.44 -19.97 -11.25
N LEU A 91 4.70 -19.33 -10.11
CA LEU A 91 4.48 -17.90 -9.88
C LEU A 91 3.01 -17.50 -10.11
N GLU A 92 2.11 -18.26 -9.50
CA GLU A 92 0.66 -18.04 -9.59
C GLU A 92 0.15 -17.40 -8.30
N ILE A 93 -0.76 -16.43 -8.45
CA ILE A 93 -1.43 -15.78 -7.32
C ILE A 93 -2.46 -16.74 -6.73
N ASN A 94 -2.39 -16.99 -5.43
CA ASN A 94 -3.44 -17.72 -4.72
C ASN A 94 -4.64 -16.78 -4.48
N PRO A 95 -5.82 -17.02 -5.06
CA PRO A 95 -6.96 -16.12 -4.94
C PRO A 95 -7.53 -16.03 -3.50
N ASN A 96 -7.14 -16.96 -2.62
CA ASN A 96 -7.60 -16.99 -1.22
C ASN A 96 -6.76 -16.12 -0.29
N LEU A 97 -5.63 -15.58 -0.76
CA LEU A 97 -4.76 -14.72 0.04
C LEU A 97 -4.88 -13.27 -0.41
N PRO A 98 -4.77 -12.29 0.50
CA PRO A 98 -4.84 -10.89 0.12
C PRO A 98 -3.61 -10.52 -0.72
N LEU A 99 -3.80 -9.63 -1.69
CA LEU A 99 -2.75 -9.23 -2.64
C LEU A 99 -1.48 -8.70 -1.96
N SER A 100 -1.67 -8.01 -0.83
CA SER A 100 -0.62 -7.50 0.02
C SER A 100 0.30 -8.58 0.60
N SER A 101 -0.12 -9.84 0.65
CA SER A 101 0.72 -10.96 1.08
C SER A 101 1.79 -11.34 0.06
N PHE A 102 1.60 -11.02 -1.22
CA PHE A 102 2.52 -11.43 -2.29
C PHE A 102 3.64 -10.43 -2.56
N TYR A 103 3.61 -9.24 -1.96
CA TYR A 103 4.70 -8.28 -2.13
C TYR A 103 4.91 -7.41 -0.90
N TYR A 104 6.16 -6.98 -0.72
CA TYR A 104 6.55 -5.99 0.27
C TYR A 104 7.04 -4.71 -0.44
N PRO A 105 6.42 -3.54 -0.21
CA PRO A 105 6.85 -2.29 -0.82
C PRO A 105 8.01 -1.66 -0.05
N GLN A 106 9.22 -1.74 -0.59
CA GLN A 106 10.40 -1.09 -0.01
C GLN A 106 10.57 0.33 -0.54
N MET A 107 10.49 1.34 0.33
CA MET A 107 10.81 2.70 -0.05
C MET A 107 12.31 2.84 -0.34
N VAL A 108 12.65 3.36 -1.52
CA VAL A 108 14.03 3.75 -1.86
C VAL A 108 14.08 5.27 -1.84
N THR A 109 14.86 5.84 -0.93
CA THR A 109 14.84 7.29 -0.68
C THR A 109 15.61 8.05 -1.75
N LEU A 110 15.06 9.17 -2.21
CA LEU A 110 15.73 10.13 -3.09
C LEU A 110 16.42 11.26 -2.30
N VAL A 111 16.18 11.33 -0.99
CA VAL A 111 16.67 12.42 -0.14
C VAL A 111 18.18 12.23 0.11
N PRO A 112 19.03 13.22 -0.18
CA PRO A 112 20.49 13.09 -0.02
C PRO A 112 20.93 12.68 1.39
N GLN A 113 20.36 13.28 2.44
CA GLN A 113 20.73 12.96 3.83
C GLN A 113 20.32 11.55 4.28
N ASP A 114 19.41 10.90 3.56
CA ASP A 114 18.91 9.56 3.88
C ASP A 114 19.57 8.45 3.02
N GLN A 115 20.52 8.79 2.15
CA GLN A 115 21.14 7.80 1.24
C GLN A 115 21.85 6.66 1.99
N TRP A 116 22.23 6.87 3.26
CA TRP A 116 22.75 5.81 4.12
C TRP A 116 21.80 4.60 4.23
N LYS A 117 20.48 4.80 4.16
CA LYS A 117 19.48 3.73 4.17
C LYS A 117 19.59 2.84 2.93
N ASN A 118 19.71 3.47 1.76
CA ASN A 118 19.89 2.74 0.49
C ASN A 118 21.23 2.01 0.47
N ILE A 119 22.31 2.66 0.96
CA ILE A 119 23.64 2.07 1.05
C ILE A 119 23.59 0.82 1.92
N GLN A 120 23.01 0.89 3.11
CA GLN A 120 22.89 -0.25 4.02
C GLN A 120 22.19 -1.45 3.38
N LEU A 121 21.15 -1.22 2.57
CA LEU A 121 20.37 -2.28 1.93
C LEU A 121 21.06 -2.86 0.69
N PHE A 122 21.63 -2.00 -0.17
CA PHE A 122 22.02 -2.38 -1.52
C PHE A 122 23.53 -2.40 -1.77
N GLU A 123 24.36 -2.10 -0.77
CA GLU A 123 25.82 -2.09 -0.93
C GLU A 123 26.37 -3.44 -1.43
N THR A 124 25.77 -4.54 -1.02
CA THR A 124 26.21 -5.88 -1.42
C THR A 124 25.70 -6.31 -2.79
N PHE A 125 24.85 -5.50 -3.45
CA PHE A 125 24.26 -5.85 -4.73
C PHE A 125 25.29 -5.67 -5.84
N LYS A 126 25.66 -6.79 -6.44
CA LYS A 126 26.66 -6.84 -7.51
C LYS A 126 26.30 -7.94 -8.51
N ILE A 127 26.41 -7.61 -9.79
CA ILE A 127 26.37 -8.59 -10.86
C ILE A 127 27.83 -9.00 -11.13
N PRO A 128 28.16 -10.31 -11.10
CA PRO A 128 29.50 -10.78 -11.39
C PRO A 128 30.03 -10.20 -12.70
N ASN A 129 31.26 -9.70 -12.67
CA ASN A 129 31.96 -9.11 -13.83
C ASN A 129 31.29 -7.86 -14.44
N ASN A 130 30.37 -7.19 -13.74
CA ASN A 130 29.75 -5.96 -14.24
C ASN A 130 29.54 -4.89 -13.15
N ASP A 131 30.63 -4.21 -12.80
CA ASP A 131 30.62 -3.19 -11.75
C ASP A 131 29.84 -1.92 -12.13
N LYS A 132 29.63 -1.66 -13.42
CA LYS A 132 28.83 -0.52 -13.90
C LYS A 132 27.37 -0.63 -13.50
N LEU A 133 26.88 -1.85 -13.27
CA LEU A 133 25.50 -2.12 -12.86
C LEU A 133 25.32 -2.21 -11.33
N ARG A 134 26.32 -1.82 -10.53
CA ARG A 134 26.12 -1.73 -9.08
C ARG A 134 25.10 -0.64 -8.75
N ILE A 135 24.22 -0.92 -7.79
CA ILE A 135 23.26 0.06 -7.26
C ILE A 135 24.02 1.10 -6.43
N ILE A 136 24.98 0.68 -5.61
CA ILE A 136 25.81 1.58 -4.84
C ILE A 136 27.16 1.70 -5.55
N GLN A 137 27.48 2.92 -5.98
CA GLN A 137 28.78 3.26 -6.56
C GLN A 137 29.61 4.10 -5.58
N ILE A 138 30.92 3.93 -5.68
CA ILE A 138 31.91 4.64 -4.88
C ILE A 138 32.51 5.72 -5.77
N ASN A 139 32.65 6.94 -5.25
CA ASN A 139 33.37 7.99 -5.94
C ASN A 139 34.86 7.61 -6.02
N PRO A 140 35.46 7.42 -7.21
CA PRO A 140 36.85 7.00 -7.35
C PRO A 140 37.84 8.05 -6.81
N GLN A 141 37.45 9.33 -6.79
CA GLN A 141 38.28 10.43 -6.29
C GLN A 141 38.13 10.60 -4.76
N LYS A 142 37.03 10.10 -4.19
CA LYS A 142 36.73 10.20 -2.76
C LYS A 142 36.06 8.91 -2.28
N PRO A 143 36.83 7.85 -1.97
CA PRO A 143 36.28 6.51 -1.71
C PRO A 143 35.32 6.39 -0.52
N THR A 144 35.29 7.38 0.36
CA THR A 144 34.33 7.48 1.47
C THR A 144 32.95 7.95 1.02
N GLU A 145 32.84 8.54 -0.17
CA GLU A 145 31.60 9.02 -0.75
C GLU A 145 30.96 7.92 -1.61
N LYS A 146 29.81 7.44 -1.14
CA LYS A 146 28.99 6.43 -1.82
C LYS A 146 27.69 7.08 -2.28
N TYR A 147 27.20 6.69 -3.44
CA TYR A 147 25.93 7.19 -3.99
C TYR A 147 25.10 6.08 -4.62
N THR A 148 23.79 6.27 -4.61
CA THR A 148 22.81 5.35 -5.20
C THR A 148 22.63 5.67 -6.68
N VAL A 149 22.85 4.69 -7.55
CA VAL A 149 22.66 4.77 -8.99
C VAL A 149 21.32 4.15 -9.36
N PHE A 150 20.28 4.99 -9.38
CA PHE A 150 18.91 4.56 -9.66
C PHE A 150 18.74 3.87 -11.03
N LYS A 151 19.57 4.24 -12.01
CA LYS A 151 19.58 3.62 -13.35
C LYS A 151 20.03 2.15 -13.34
N SER A 152 20.64 1.66 -12.26
CA SER A 152 21.09 0.28 -12.13
C SER A 152 19.97 -0.67 -11.68
N PHE A 153 18.91 -0.19 -11.03
CA PHE A 153 17.83 -1.04 -10.50
C PHE A 153 17.16 -1.96 -11.54
N PRO A 154 16.90 -1.54 -12.80
CA PRO A 154 16.33 -2.42 -13.81
C PRO A 154 17.18 -3.68 -14.07
N ALA A 155 18.49 -3.60 -13.88
CA ALA A 155 19.38 -4.75 -14.00
C ALA A 155 19.27 -5.74 -12.83
N TYR A 156 18.33 -5.58 -11.90
CA TYR A 156 18.07 -6.55 -10.83
C TYR A 156 16.65 -7.10 -10.91
N TYR A 157 15.86 -6.71 -11.93
CA TYR A 157 14.50 -7.20 -12.10
C TYR A 157 14.46 -8.73 -12.28
N GLY A 158 13.70 -9.40 -11.42
CA GLY A 158 13.64 -10.87 -11.35
C GLY A 158 14.79 -11.54 -10.60
N CYS A 159 15.74 -10.78 -10.06
CA CYS A 159 16.79 -11.35 -9.23
C CYS A 159 16.19 -11.93 -7.94
N SER A 160 16.52 -13.19 -7.67
CA SER A 160 16.12 -13.88 -6.44
C SER A 160 16.80 -13.26 -5.22
N ILE A 161 16.04 -13.03 -4.16
CA ILE A 161 16.51 -12.40 -2.93
C ILE A 161 16.01 -13.13 -1.70
N SER A 162 16.75 -12.97 -0.61
CA SER A 162 16.23 -13.13 0.74
C SER A 162 16.28 -11.79 1.47
N PHE A 163 15.26 -11.50 2.26
CA PHE A 163 15.21 -10.28 3.06
C PHE A 163 14.58 -10.55 4.41
N GLU A 164 14.97 -9.74 5.39
CA GLU A 164 14.53 -9.84 6.77
C GLU A 164 13.72 -8.61 7.13
N ILE A 165 12.46 -8.83 7.52
CA ILE A 165 11.58 -7.79 8.06
C ILE A 165 11.68 -7.83 9.59
N VAL A 166 11.94 -6.66 10.18
CA VAL A 166 11.89 -6.46 11.64
C VAL A 166 10.90 -5.36 11.98
N MET A 167 10.30 -5.46 13.16
CA MET A 167 9.34 -4.46 13.64
C MET A 167 10.07 -3.39 14.44
N SER A 168 9.81 -2.13 14.10
CA SER A 168 10.20 -1.00 14.93
C SER A 168 9.40 -0.98 16.23
N GLY A 169 9.90 -0.29 17.26
CA GLY A 169 9.15 -0.06 18.51
C GLY A 169 7.83 0.70 18.34
N LYS A 170 7.56 1.26 17.15
CA LYS A 170 6.29 1.89 16.77
C LYS A 170 5.35 0.95 16.01
N GLY A 171 5.69 -0.33 15.89
CA GLY A 171 4.89 -1.34 15.22
C GLY A 171 4.95 -1.33 13.69
N ASN A 172 5.83 -0.53 13.08
CA ASN A 172 6.05 -0.53 11.63
C ASN A 172 7.17 -1.52 11.27
N GLY A 173 6.92 -2.41 10.30
CA GLY A 173 7.92 -3.29 9.72
C GLY A 173 8.89 -2.53 8.82
N PHE A 174 10.16 -2.92 8.82
CA PHE A 174 11.15 -2.44 7.86
C PHE A 174 12.15 -3.56 7.54
N ILE A 175 12.78 -3.46 6.36
CA ILE A 175 13.81 -4.40 5.96
C ILE A 175 15.10 -4.06 6.71
N GLN A 176 15.58 -4.99 7.52
CA GLN A 176 16.88 -4.87 8.17
C GLN A 176 18.02 -5.24 7.21
N LYS A 177 17.78 -6.26 6.39
CA LYS A 177 18.78 -6.83 5.47
C LYS A 177 18.09 -7.39 4.24
N ILE A 178 18.73 -7.21 3.09
CA ILE A 178 18.35 -7.84 1.82
C ILE A 178 19.61 -8.40 1.17
N THR A 179 19.52 -9.58 0.57
CA THR A 179 20.66 -10.29 0.00
C THR A 179 20.24 -10.98 -1.29
N MET A 180 21.06 -10.84 -2.33
CA MET A 180 20.89 -11.58 -3.57
C MET A 180 21.19 -13.05 -3.35
N LEU A 181 20.29 -13.92 -3.79
CA LEU A 181 20.52 -15.35 -3.81
C LEU A 181 21.21 -15.73 -5.12
N ASN A 182 22.18 -16.65 -5.05
CA ASN A 182 22.82 -17.21 -6.24
C ASN A 182 21.90 -18.26 -6.90
N LYS A 183 20.72 -17.82 -7.33
CA LYS A 183 19.69 -18.60 -8.00
C LYS A 183 19.44 -18.00 -9.39
N GLN A 184 18.83 -18.79 -10.27
CA GLN A 184 18.40 -18.29 -11.58
C GLN A 184 17.43 -17.11 -11.40
N TRP A 185 17.54 -16.13 -12.29
CA TRP A 185 16.59 -15.02 -12.31
C TRP A 185 15.25 -15.51 -12.80
N VAL A 186 14.20 -14.97 -12.19
CA VAL A 186 12.85 -15.18 -12.68
C VAL A 186 12.72 -14.54 -14.06
N PRO A 187 12.23 -15.26 -15.09
CA PRO A 187 12.02 -14.69 -16.41
C PRO A 187 11.11 -13.47 -16.36
N ALA A 188 11.50 -12.39 -17.05
CA ALA A 188 10.76 -11.12 -17.02
C ALA A 188 9.29 -11.29 -17.41
N GLN A 189 8.98 -12.18 -18.36
CA GLN A 189 7.61 -12.46 -18.80
C GLN A 189 6.73 -13.05 -17.71
N SER A 190 7.29 -13.91 -16.85
CA SER A 190 6.57 -14.47 -15.71
C SER A 190 6.21 -13.39 -14.69
N ILE A 191 7.11 -12.45 -14.45
CA ILE A 191 6.87 -11.33 -13.53
C ILE A 191 5.84 -10.35 -14.13
N LEU A 192 5.93 -10.07 -15.43
CA LEU A 192 4.96 -9.21 -16.11
C LEU A 192 3.55 -9.80 -16.07
N LYS A 193 3.42 -11.13 -16.21
CA LYS A 193 2.13 -11.83 -16.05
C LYS A 193 1.57 -11.65 -14.63
N LEU A 194 2.40 -11.84 -13.61
CA LEU A 194 2.05 -11.59 -12.21
C LEU A 194 1.62 -10.13 -11.96
N GLU A 195 2.38 -9.16 -12.50
CA GLU A 195 2.06 -7.74 -12.38
C GLU A 195 0.73 -7.39 -13.07
N GLN A 196 0.43 -8.01 -14.21
CA GLN A 196 -0.84 -7.84 -14.90
C GLN A 196 -2.00 -8.45 -14.12
N GLU A 197 -1.87 -9.70 -13.65
CA GLU A 197 -2.88 -10.36 -12.82
C GLU A 197 -3.18 -9.55 -11.55
N LEU A 198 -2.14 -8.99 -10.91
CA LEU A 198 -2.27 -8.10 -9.78
C LEU A 198 -3.03 -6.81 -10.14
N SER A 199 -2.68 -6.18 -11.26
CA SER A 199 -3.35 -4.97 -11.74
C SER A 199 -4.83 -5.21 -12.00
N ASP A 200 -5.17 -6.32 -12.65
CA ASP A 200 -6.54 -6.70 -12.97
C ASP A 200 -7.36 -6.95 -11.70
N LEU A 201 -6.78 -7.63 -10.70
CA LEU A 201 -7.41 -7.84 -9.40
C LEU A 201 -7.63 -6.53 -8.63
N ILE A 202 -6.66 -5.61 -8.64
CA ILE A 202 -6.82 -4.29 -8.02
C ILE A 202 -7.91 -3.48 -8.70
N GLN A 203 -7.98 -3.50 -10.03
CA GLN A 203 -9.04 -2.82 -10.78
C GLN A 203 -10.41 -3.41 -10.48
N LYS A 204 -10.51 -4.74 -10.41
CA LYS A 204 -11.76 -5.42 -10.04
C LYS A 204 -12.20 -5.07 -8.62
N ASP A 205 -11.27 -5.03 -7.67
CA ASP A 205 -11.55 -4.65 -6.27
C ASP A 205 -12.02 -3.19 -6.18
N LYS A 206 -11.39 -2.26 -6.91
CA LYS A 206 -11.85 -0.87 -7.02
C LYS A 206 -13.24 -0.78 -7.62
N ALA A 207 -13.49 -1.43 -8.76
CA ALA A 207 -14.80 -1.43 -9.40
C ALA A 207 -15.90 -2.05 -8.51
N MET A 208 -15.56 -3.04 -7.68
CA MET A 208 -16.49 -3.58 -6.68
C MET A 208 -16.78 -2.60 -5.55
N ARG A 209 -15.81 -1.77 -5.14
CA ARG A 209 -16.06 -0.68 -4.17
C ARG A 209 -16.93 0.42 -4.78
N ASP A 210 -16.58 0.87 -5.96
CA ASP A 210 -17.32 1.93 -6.67
C ASP A 210 -18.76 1.48 -7.01
N SER A 211 -18.97 0.18 -7.24
CA SER A 211 -20.32 -0.38 -7.46
C SER A 211 -21.11 -0.63 -6.17
N LYS A 212 -20.44 -0.82 -5.01
CA LYS A 212 -21.11 -0.88 -3.70
C LYS A 212 -21.53 0.51 -3.21
N ASP A 213 -20.76 1.55 -3.52
CA ASP A 213 -21.13 2.96 -3.25
C ASP A 213 -22.26 3.47 -4.17
N SER A 214 -22.62 2.73 -5.24
CA SER A 214 -23.79 3.03 -6.08
C SER A 214 -25.05 2.24 -5.69
N GLY A 215 -25.02 1.51 -4.57
CA GLY A 215 -26.17 0.88 -3.92
C GLY A 215 -27.09 1.85 -3.19
N GLY A 216 -27.69 2.80 -3.93
CA GLY A 216 -28.96 3.48 -3.68
C GLY A 216 -29.31 3.94 -2.26
N TYR A 217 -28.90 5.16 -1.89
CA TYR A 217 -29.84 6.05 -1.20
C TYR A 217 -30.64 6.77 -2.31
N ALA A 218 -31.84 6.27 -2.62
CA ALA A 218 -32.81 7.14 -3.27
C ALA A 218 -33.17 8.19 -2.20
N PRO A 219 -32.82 9.48 -2.37
CA PRO A 219 -33.36 10.49 -1.47
C PRO A 219 -34.89 10.32 -1.51
N PRO A 220 -35.58 10.32 -0.35
CA PRO A 220 -37.02 10.28 -0.34
C PRO A 220 -37.53 11.36 -1.29
N PRO A 221 -38.59 11.10 -2.08
CA PRO A 221 -39.11 12.12 -2.98
C PRO A 221 -39.33 13.39 -2.14
N PRO A 222 -38.91 14.57 -2.65
CA PRO A 222 -39.14 15.81 -1.92
C PRO A 222 -40.63 15.88 -1.57
N PRO A 223 -40.99 16.25 -0.32
CA PRO A 223 -42.38 16.36 0.07
C PRO A 223 -43.12 17.21 -0.95
N SER A 224 -44.31 16.76 -1.34
CA SER A 224 -45.10 17.51 -2.30
C SER A 224 -45.45 18.86 -1.69
N PHE A 225 -45.65 19.89 -2.52
CA PHE A 225 -46.00 21.22 -2.02
C PHE A 225 -47.34 21.21 -1.25
N ASP A 226 -48.17 20.17 -1.47
CA ASP A 226 -49.42 19.91 -0.74
C ASP A 226 -49.19 19.32 0.67
N ASP A 227 -48.01 18.74 0.95
CA ASP A 227 -47.63 18.20 2.27
C ASP A 227 -47.01 19.28 3.20
N ILE A 228 -46.69 20.47 2.68
CA ILE A 228 -46.03 21.55 3.45
C ILE A 228 -47.04 22.64 3.88
N PHE A 229 -48.18 22.78 3.20
CA PHE A 229 -49.24 23.73 3.57
C PHE A 229 -50.64 23.18 3.26
N GLY A 230 -51.28 22.52 4.24
CA GLY A 230 -52.63 22.00 3.99
C GLY A 230 -53.37 21.24 5.09
N GLU A 231 -53.08 21.40 6.39
CA GLU A 231 -54.15 21.17 7.37
C GLU A 231 -55.07 22.39 7.35
N LYS A 232 -56.30 22.19 6.86
CA LYS A 232 -57.40 23.12 7.10
C LYS A 232 -57.59 23.25 8.60
N ASP A 233 -57.68 24.49 9.05
CA ASP A 233 -58.18 24.89 10.34
C ASP A 233 -59.46 24.15 10.77
N ASP A 234 -59.64 24.18 12.09
CA ASP A 234 -60.89 24.04 12.85
C ASP A 234 -61.26 22.67 13.41
N LEU A 235 -60.53 22.28 14.46
CA LEU A 235 -61.19 21.88 15.70
C LEU A 235 -61.75 23.13 16.39
N GLY A 236 -63.03 23.42 16.13
CA GLY A 236 -63.66 24.62 16.63
C GLY A 236 -65.19 24.60 16.64
N GLU A 237 -65.85 23.49 16.96
CA GLU A 237 -67.20 23.49 17.56
C GLU A 237 -67.63 22.08 17.99
N PHE A 238 -68.50 22.01 19.01
CA PHE A 238 -69.02 20.84 19.72
C PHE A 238 -68.23 20.34 20.93
N ALA A 239 -68.09 21.24 21.91
CA ALA A 239 -68.67 20.94 23.22
C ALA A 239 -70.20 21.13 23.13
N GLU A 240 -70.95 20.03 23.22
CA GLU A 240 -72.25 20.03 23.89
C GLU A 240 -71.96 19.91 25.40
N GLN A 241 -71.83 21.07 26.05
CA GLN A 241 -72.34 21.49 27.37
C GLN A 241 -71.49 22.62 27.95
#